data_AF-A0A0D5NMH4-F1
#
_entry.id   AF-A0A0D5NMH4-F1
#
_cell.length_a   1.000
_cell.length_b   1.000
_cell.length_c   1.000
_cell.angle_alpha   90.00
_cell.angle_beta   90.00
_cell.angle_gamma   90.00
#
_symmetry.space_group_name_H-M   'P 1'
#
loop_
_entity.id
_entity.type
_entity.pdbx_description
1 polymer ?
#
loop_
_entity_poly.entity_id
_entity_poly.type
_entity_poly.pdbx_seq_one_letter_code
_entity_poly.pdbx_strand_id
1 'polypeptide(L)'
;MAYTNGNLALQPKRKPDQKQVRETKRVLVKRKPLPVQEKLLYLFTVALFVVVAGVIIFRYAEVYQLNLEIKNLNKQYAQMTVDMKELQKQVQELSDPERIRKLAENEYGMAPSEDSGIQVQRGGDSSETALKQ
;
A
#
# COMPACT_ATOMS: atom_id res chain seq x y z
N MET A 1 -80.44 -1.27 95.68
CA MET A 1 -79.15 -1.52 96.34
C MET A 1 -78.72 -2.94 96.05
N ALA A 2 -77.65 -3.11 95.28
CA ALA A 2 -76.94 -4.37 95.12
C ALA A 2 -75.46 -4.01 95.18
N TYR A 3 -74.85 -4.30 96.33
CA TYR A 3 -73.44 -4.09 96.57
C TYR A 3 -72.68 -5.28 96.00
N THR A 4 -71.69 -5.03 95.14
CA THR A 4 -70.72 -6.05 94.75
C THR A 4 -69.34 -5.40 94.79
N ASN A 5 -68.78 -5.36 95.99
CA ASN A 5 -67.36 -5.18 96.20
C ASN A 5 -66.69 -6.50 95.82
N GLY A 6 -66.21 -6.59 94.59
CA GLY A 6 -65.50 -7.75 94.06
C GLY A 6 -64.09 -7.34 93.65
N ASN A 7 -63.10 -7.87 94.37
CA ASN A 7 -61.68 -7.80 94.06
C ASN A 7 -61.36 -8.54 92.75
N LEU A 8 -61.81 -7.98 91.63
CA LEU A 8 -61.59 -8.52 90.29
C LEU A 8 -60.73 -7.53 89.51
N ALA A 9 -59.44 -7.52 89.81
CA ALA A 9 -58.44 -6.97 88.91
C ALA A 9 -58.39 -7.87 87.66
N LEU A 10 -59.31 -7.63 86.73
CA LEU A 10 -59.24 -8.16 85.38
C LEU A 10 -57.95 -7.60 84.79
N GLN A 11 -56.88 -8.42 84.75
CA GLN A 11 -55.67 -8.03 84.05
C GLN A 11 -56.08 -7.72 82.60
N PRO A 12 -55.91 -6.49 82.10
CA PRO A 12 -56.15 -6.23 80.70
C PRO A 12 -55.18 -7.11 79.93
N LYS A 13 -55.72 -8.05 79.14
CA LYS A 13 -54.98 -8.94 78.26
C LYS A 13 -54.00 -8.08 77.46
N ARG A 14 -52.72 -8.19 77.80
CA ARG A 14 -51.62 -7.47 77.13
C ARG A 14 -51.74 -7.83 75.64
N LYS A 15 -52.10 -6.87 74.81
CA LYS A 15 -52.11 -7.04 73.36
C LYS A 15 -50.70 -7.53 73.01
N PRO A 16 -50.54 -8.60 72.21
CA PRO A 16 -49.20 -9.03 71.82
C PRO A 16 -48.50 -7.82 71.22
N ASP A 17 -47.31 -7.51 71.72
CA ASP A 17 -46.45 -6.49 71.14
C ASP A 17 -46.40 -6.75 69.65
N GLN A 18 -47.12 -5.93 68.88
CA GLN A 18 -46.83 -5.77 67.47
C GLN A 18 -45.44 -5.15 67.48
N LYS A 19 -44.42 -6.01 67.46
CA LYS A 19 -43.10 -5.66 67.01
C LYS A 19 -43.36 -5.03 65.65
N GLN A 20 -43.32 -3.71 65.60
CA GLN A 20 -43.21 -2.98 64.36
C GLN A 20 -41.92 -3.49 63.75
N VAL A 21 -42.04 -4.49 62.89
CA VAL A 21 -40.96 -4.95 62.04
C VAL A 21 -40.66 -3.72 61.21
N ARG A 22 -39.66 -2.95 61.64
CA ARG A 22 -39.08 -1.90 60.82
C ARG A 22 -38.67 -2.63 59.55
N GLU A 23 -39.40 -2.39 58.47
CA GLU A 23 -39.01 -2.81 57.14
C GLU A 23 -37.66 -2.16 56.89
N THR A 24 -36.59 -2.91 57.16
CA THR A 24 -35.25 -2.51 56.78
C THR A 24 -35.25 -2.56 55.27
N LYS A 25 -35.55 -1.41 54.67
CA LYS A 25 -35.55 -1.20 53.22
C LYS A 25 -34.23 -1.74 52.70
N ARG A 26 -34.28 -2.94 52.11
CA ARG A 26 -33.11 -3.64 51.59
C ARG A 26 -32.56 -2.73 50.50
N VAL A 27 -31.47 -2.03 50.81
CA VAL A 27 -30.85 -1.12 49.85
C VAL A 27 -30.24 -2.01 48.77
N LEU A 28 -31.00 -2.22 47.69
CA LEU A 28 -30.46 -2.84 46.50
C LEU A 28 -29.38 -1.91 45.96
N VAL A 29 -28.13 -2.27 46.21
CA VAL A 29 -26.98 -1.61 45.58
C VAL A 29 -27.09 -1.91 44.09
N LYS A 30 -27.73 -1.01 43.34
CA LYS A 30 -27.71 -1.06 41.87
C LYS A 30 -26.25 -0.90 41.46
N ARG A 31 -25.72 -1.88 40.74
CA ARG A 31 -24.37 -1.78 40.15
C ARG A 31 -24.36 -0.53 39.27
N LYS A 32 -23.47 0.41 39.56
CA LYS A 32 -23.29 1.58 38.70
C LYS A 32 -22.88 1.07 37.31
N PRO A 33 -23.61 1.42 36.24
CA PRO A 33 -23.14 1.13 34.89
C PRO A 33 -21.82 1.88 34.68
N LEU A 34 -20.82 1.15 34.17
CA LEU A 34 -19.53 1.71 33.78
C LEU A 34 -19.76 2.90 32.84
N PRO A 35 -19.03 4.02 33.00
CA PRO A 35 -19.19 5.19 32.17
C PRO A 35 -18.98 4.82 30.70
N VAL A 36 -19.93 5.19 29.85
CA VAL A 36 -19.93 4.89 28.40
C VAL A 36 -18.67 5.41 27.68
N GLN A 37 -18.04 6.46 28.21
CA GLN A 37 -16.83 7.06 27.65
C GLN A 37 -15.63 6.10 27.67
N GLU A 38 -15.42 5.34 28.75
CA GLU A 38 -14.31 4.39 28.84
C GLU A 38 -14.47 3.27 27.81
N LYS A 39 -15.68 2.72 27.65
CA LYS A 39 -15.97 1.69 26.64
C LYS A 39 -15.75 2.19 25.22
N LEU A 40 -16.08 3.45 24.95
CA LEU A 40 -15.90 4.05 23.62
C LEU A 40 -14.42 4.24 23.29
N LEU A 41 -13.60 4.64 24.28
CA LEU A 41 -12.16 4.75 24.10
C LEU A 41 -11.51 3.40 23.82
N TYR A 42 -11.91 2.33 24.51
CA TYR A 42 -11.41 0.98 24.21
C TYR A 42 -11.81 0.49 22.81
N LEU A 43 -13.03 0.80 22.36
CA LEU A 43 -13.45 0.44 21.00
C LEU A 43 -12.65 1.23 19.95
N PHE A 44 -12.40 2.51 20.22
CA PHE A 44 -11.58 3.35 19.35
C PHE A 44 -10.14 2.85 19.24
N THR A 45 -9.50 2.45 20.34
CA THR A 45 -8.12 1.92 20.29
C THR A 45 -8.04 0.61 19.51
N VAL A 46 -9.01 -0.29 19.68
CA VAL A 46 -9.11 -1.53 18.88
C VAL A 46 -9.32 -1.20 17.40
N ALA A 47 -10.24 -0.29 17.08
CA ALA A 47 -10.49 0.14 15.70
C ALA A 47 -9.23 0.74 15.05
N LEU A 48 -8.51 1.59 15.79
CA LEU A 48 -7.26 2.18 15.31
C LEU A 48 -6.21 1.10 15.03
N PHE A 49 -6.09 0.10 15.90
CA PHE A 49 -5.18 -1.03 15.68
C PHE A 49 -5.52 -1.84 14.43
N VAL A 50 -6.81 -2.10 14.20
CA VAL A 50 -7.29 -2.79 12.99
C VAL A 50 -7.01 -1.98 11.73
N VAL A 51 -7.21 -0.67 11.77
CA VAL A 51 -6.89 0.23 10.64
C VAL A 51 -5.40 0.18 10.32
N VAL A 52 -4.53 0.30 11.33
CA VAL A 52 -3.07 0.22 11.13
C VAL A 52 -2.68 -1.13 10.53
N ALA A 53 -3.20 -2.24 11.05
CA ALA A 53 -2.97 -3.57 10.50
C ALA A 53 -3.45 -3.69 9.04
N GLY A 54 -4.62 -3.15 8.73
CA GLY A 54 -5.17 -3.12 7.38
C GLY A 54 -4.29 -2.33 6.39
N VAL A 55 -3.80 -1.15 6.80
CA VAL A 55 -2.89 -0.34 5.98
C VAL A 55 -1.60 -1.10 5.70
N ILE A 56 -1.04 -1.76 6.71
CA ILE A 56 0.19 -2.56 6.54
C ILE A 56 -0.04 -3.66 5.50
N ILE A 57 -1.10 -4.46 5.63
CA ILE A 57 -1.41 -5.53 4.67
C ILE A 57 -1.60 -4.97 3.26
N PHE A 58 -2.32 -3.86 3.11
CA PHE A 58 -2.54 -3.23 1.82
C PHE A 58 -1.21 -2.78 1.17
N ARG A 59 -0.32 -2.16 1.96
CA ARG A 59 1.01 -1.76 1.48
C ARG A 59 1.86 -2.95 1.06
N TYR A 60 1.79 -4.08 1.78
CA TYR A 60 2.50 -5.29 1.38
C TYR A 60 2.00 -5.86 0.05
N ALA A 61 0.69 -5.81 -0.21
CA ALA A 61 0.13 -6.25 -1.49
C ALA A 61 0.61 -5.36 -2.65
N GLU A 62 0.66 -4.05 -2.46
CA GLU A 62 1.16 -3.08 -3.44
C GLU A 62 2.65 -3.31 -3.76
N VAL A 63 3.47 -3.52 -2.73
CA VAL A 63 4.90 -3.84 -2.89
C VAL A 63 5.10 -5.15 -3.66
N TYR A 64 4.24 -6.16 -3.44
CA TYR A 64 4.33 -7.41 -4.18
C TYR A 64 4.02 -7.22 -5.67
N GLN A 65 2.98 -6.46 -5.99
CA GLN A 65 2.63 -6.14 -7.37
C GLN A 65 3.76 -5.38 -8.08
N LEU A 66 4.34 -4.38 -7.42
CA LEU A 66 5.47 -3.61 -7.94
C LEU A 66 6.69 -4.50 -8.23
N ASN A 67 7.02 -5.44 -7.33
CA ASN A 67 8.13 -6.37 -7.56
C ASN A 67 7.91 -7.27 -8.80
N LEU A 68 6.67 -7.71 -9.03
CA LEU A 68 6.29 -8.46 -10.23
C LEU A 68 6.43 -7.61 -11.49
N GLU A 69 5.97 -6.37 -11.45
CA GLU A 69 6.09 -5.42 -12.55
C GLU A 69 7.55 -5.15 -12.90
N ILE A 70 8.39 -4.88 -11.90
CA ILE A 70 9.84 -4.70 -12.08
C ILE A 70 10.48 -5.92 -12.74
N LYS A 71 10.10 -7.14 -12.33
CA LYS A 71 10.60 -8.37 -12.97
C LYS A 71 10.19 -8.46 -14.44
N ASN A 72 8.93 -8.15 -14.74
CA ASN A 72 8.43 -8.18 -16.12
C ASN A 72 9.09 -7.12 -16.99
N LEU A 73 9.30 -5.90 -16.46
CA LEU A 73 10.01 -4.83 -17.15
C LEU A 73 11.47 -5.19 -17.39
N ASN A 74 12.17 -5.76 -16.41
CA ASN A 74 13.55 -6.21 -16.57
C ASN A 74 13.66 -7.31 -17.65
N LYS A 75 12.71 -8.22 -17.72
CA LYS A 75 12.68 -9.26 -18.76
C LYS A 75 12.50 -8.64 -20.15
N GLN A 76 11.58 -7.70 -20.30
CA GLN A 76 11.37 -6.97 -21.56
C GLN A 76 12.61 -6.17 -21.95
N TYR A 77 13.24 -5.48 -20.99
CA TYR A 77 14.47 -4.73 -21.22
C TYR A 77 15.61 -5.63 -21.68
N ALA A 78 15.76 -6.81 -21.07
CA ALA A 78 16.76 -7.79 -21.48
C ALA A 78 16.51 -8.29 -22.92
N GLN A 79 15.26 -8.59 -23.28
CA GLN A 79 14.89 -8.96 -24.65
C GLN A 79 15.21 -7.85 -25.64
N MET A 80 14.76 -6.63 -25.36
CA MET A 80 15.03 -5.47 -26.22
C MET A 80 16.52 -5.19 -26.39
N THR A 81 17.33 -5.42 -25.36
CA THR A 81 18.80 -5.29 -25.43
C THR A 81 19.42 -6.36 -26.34
N VAL A 82 18.91 -7.60 -26.28
CA VAL A 82 19.35 -8.68 -27.18
C VAL A 82 18.98 -8.34 -28.62
N ASP A 83 17.74 -7.93 -28.86
CA ASP A 83 17.25 -7.56 -30.19
C ASP A 83 18.08 -6.41 -30.76
N MET A 84 18.39 -5.39 -29.96
CA MET A 84 19.25 -4.28 -30.39
C MET A 84 20.66 -4.74 -30.74
N LYS A 85 21.23 -5.67 -29.96
CA LYS A 85 22.57 -6.21 -30.23
C LYS A 85 22.58 -7.03 -31.51
N GLU A 86 21.53 -7.81 -31.75
CA GLU A 86 21.36 -8.54 -33.00
C GLU A 86 21.23 -7.59 -34.20
N LEU A 87 20.40 -6.55 -34.08
CA LEU A 87 20.21 -5.55 -35.13
C LEU A 87 21.52 -4.79 -35.42
N GLN A 88 22.27 -4.41 -34.38
CA GLN A 88 23.60 -3.81 -34.55
C GLN A 88 24.58 -4.76 -35.25
N LYS A 89 24.54 -6.07 -34.93
CA LYS A 89 25.37 -7.07 -35.62
C LYS A 89 25.02 -7.16 -37.10
N GLN A 90 23.73 -7.21 -37.42
CA GLN A 90 23.26 -7.22 -38.82
C GLN A 90 23.72 -5.96 -39.56
N VAL A 91 23.60 -4.79 -38.94
CA VAL A 91 24.10 -3.52 -39.52
C VAL A 91 25.61 -3.58 -39.74
N GLN A 92 26.39 -4.10 -38.80
CA GLN A 92 27.84 -4.25 -38.96
C GLN A 92 28.18 -5.22 -40.09
N GLU A 93 27.50 -6.35 -40.21
CA GLU A 93 27.69 -7.31 -41.30
C GLU A 93 27.31 -6.73 -42.67
N LEU A 94 26.24 -5.94 -42.73
CA LEU A 94 25.79 -5.26 -43.95
C LEU A 94 26.70 -4.08 -44.33
N SER A 95 27.24 -3.39 -43.33
CA SER A 95 28.16 -2.26 -43.50
C SER A 95 29.62 -2.69 -43.66
N ASP A 96 29.90 -3.99 -43.55
CA ASP A 96 31.25 -4.53 -43.68
C ASP A 96 31.79 -4.22 -45.09
N PRO A 97 32.85 -3.40 -45.21
CA PRO A 97 33.40 -2.99 -46.49
C PRO A 97 33.91 -4.18 -47.31
N GLU A 98 34.34 -5.28 -46.68
CA GLU A 98 34.74 -6.48 -47.42
C GLU A 98 33.55 -7.14 -48.11
N ARG A 99 32.38 -7.18 -47.46
CA ARG A 99 31.15 -7.72 -48.03
C ARG A 99 30.64 -6.84 -49.17
N ILE A 100 30.70 -5.52 -48.98
CA ILE A 100 30.34 -4.54 -50.02
C ILE A 100 31.26 -4.69 -51.24
N ARG A 101 32.58 -4.82 -51.03
CA ARG A 101 33.54 -5.08 -52.12
C ARG A 101 33.24 -6.39 -52.85
N LYS A 102 33.00 -7.48 -52.10
CA LYS A 102 32.64 -8.78 -52.70
C LYS A 102 31.33 -8.72 -53.48
N LEU A 103 30.29 -8.00 -53.01
CA LEU A 103 29.07 -7.82 -53.78
C LEU A 103 29.32 -6.96 -55.04
N ALA A 104 30.09 -5.87 -54.91
CA ALA A 104 30.43 -4.99 -56.02
C ALA A 104 31.20 -5.72 -57.12
N GLU A 105 32.18 -6.54 -56.75
CA GLU A 105 33.00 -7.33 -57.68
C GLU A 105 32.20 -8.47 -58.33
N ASN A 106 31.43 -9.23 -57.54
CA ASN A 106 30.78 -10.46 -58.02
C ASN A 106 29.40 -10.22 -58.66
N GLU A 107 28.58 -9.33 -58.10
CA GLU A 107 27.21 -9.08 -58.59
C GLU A 107 27.13 -7.88 -59.54
N TYR A 108 27.93 -6.84 -59.29
CA TYR A 108 27.93 -5.62 -60.10
C TYR A 108 29.10 -5.54 -61.09
N GLY A 109 30.03 -6.51 -61.07
CA GLY A 109 31.16 -6.58 -61.99
C GLY A 109 32.14 -5.40 -61.87
N MET A 110 32.16 -4.71 -60.73
CA MET A 110 33.06 -3.58 -60.49
C MET A 110 34.47 -4.09 -60.16
N ALA A 111 35.47 -3.67 -60.91
CA ALA A 111 36.88 -3.94 -60.62
C ALA A 111 37.53 -2.71 -59.95
N PRO A 112 38.47 -2.89 -59.00
CA PRO A 112 39.22 -1.78 -58.44
C PRO A 112 40.03 -1.08 -59.55
N SER A 113 39.77 0.21 -59.73
CA SER A 113 40.50 1.06 -60.67
C SER A 113 41.90 1.37 -60.15
N GLU A 114 42.95 1.04 -60.90
CA GLU A 114 44.35 1.36 -60.54
C GLU A 114 44.71 2.84 -60.72
N ASP A 115 43.86 3.60 -61.42
CA ASP A 115 44.06 5.03 -61.62
C ASP A 115 43.49 5.86 -60.48
N SER A 116 44.28 6.85 -60.07
CA SER A 116 43.93 7.83 -59.03
C SER A 116 42.69 8.60 -59.48
N GLY A 117 41.52 8.14 -59.02
CA GLY A 117 40.23 8.72 -59.37
C GLY A 117 40.17 10.22 -59.11
N ILE A 118 39.42 10.93 -59.97
CA ILE A 118 39.24 12.39 -59.97
C ILE A 118 38.91 12.88 -58.55
N GLN A 119 39.89 13.50 -57.89
CA GLN A 119 39.68 14.16 -56.61
C GLN A 119 39.00 15.51 -56.88
N VAL A 120 37.72 15.59 -56.56
CA VAL A 120 37.01 16.88 -56.53
C VAL A 120 37.50 17.63 -55.30
N GLN A 121 38.46 18.55 -55.48
CA GLN A 121 38.73 19.57 -54.48
C GLN A 121 37.46 20.42 -54.34
N ARG A 122 36.76 20.26 -53.22
CA ARG A 122 35.71 21.21 -52.81
C ARG A 122 36.41 22.54 -52.54
N GLY A 123 36.43 23.39 -53.58
CA GLY A 123 36.93 24.76 -53.49
C GLY A 123 36.31 25.46 -52.29
N GLY A 124 37.15 26.11 -51.50
CA GLY A 124 36.70 26.85 -50.32
C GLY A 124 35.73 27.95 -50.71
N ASP A 125 34.69 28.10 -49.92
CA ASP A 125 34.05 29.39 -49.72
C ASP A 125 33.50 29.48 -48.29
N SER A 126 34.10 30.42 -47.55
CA SER A 126 33.46 31.32 -46.60
C SER A 126 32.24 30.81 -45.82
N SER A 127 32.48 30.39 -44.58
CA SER A 127 31.59 30.73 -43.46
C SER A 127 32.45 30.95 -42.22
N GLU A 128 33.28 31.98 -42.32
CA GLU A 128 33.59 32.83 -41.18
C GLU A 128 32.30 33.12 -40.38
N THR A 129 32.38 32.96 -39.06
CA THR A 129 31.69 33.85 -38.12
C THR A 129 30.16 33.75 -38.07
N ALA A 130 29.61 32.68 -37.47
CA ALA A 130 28.21 32.69 -37.01
C ALA A 130 27.98 32.00 -35.65
N LEU A 131 29.01 31.85 -34.82
CA LEU A 131 28.86 31.34 -33.44
C LEU A 131 29.67 32.19 -32.46
N LYS A 132 29.34 33.48 -32.40
CA LYS A 132 29.60 34.31 -31.23
C LYS A 132 28.62 35.48 -31.20
N GLN A 133 27.46 35.27 -30.59
CA GLN A 133 26.75 36.21 -29.69
C GLN A 133 25.77 35.40 -28.83
#